data_AF-A0A5N6KCU2-F1
#
_entry.id   AF-A0A5N6KCU2-F1
#
_cell.length_a   1.000
_cell.length_b   1.000
_cell.length_c   1.000
_cell.angle_alpha   90.00
_cell.angle_beta   90.00
_cell.angle_gamma   90.00
#
_symmetry.space_group_name_H-M   'P 1'
#
loop_
_entity.id
_entity.type
_entity.pdbx_description
1 polymer ?
#
loop_
_entity_poly.entity_id
_entity_poly.type
_entity_poly.pdbx_seq_one_letter_code
_entity_poly.pdbx_strand_id
1 'polypeptide(L)'
;MLFKSSKTVALAFLGSLISPASTTFVIQCYSRLVDERVDPVVSPGIVPASHVHAIAGGSGFSANMTYASARASNCGTCNVKEDLSNYWTPKLYYKAQNGSFISVPVEGDDGYGNLGGMAIYYLQRPGPDNDTLVPFPENFRMMAGDTNRRSYNDSLFEDRAVSFRCTGTDIQTNGFPNVNCPDGLRLQVTMPSCWDGFNVTSTDFKSHMSYPVDGNYDGGRCPASHPHHMMTLFFEITYRTDHFANDWYGNSQPFILANGDTTGYGFHGDFVNGWEIPTLTEGINNCLDGEPNCPSEIFTFYDQSDTQECKIAPMLSETVTGTLSALPGCNKPSSGPAEYVPPSCPQDIALAKFLLTPSRLSTTVSKSSTLPFGIVNLSTSKGWTYLGCGTDVAGNRTLNADWEGNNTMTIETCVDFCSSKGHTYAGMEFGSQCYCDDTLPADRAPVPDMIGNCIMPCAGNSRETCGGNAAITLYQKCGAGKCTPSSIPSSTVSVRMHSMKRSRFMSGLDVDVDVEMR
;
A
#
# COMPACT_ATOMS: atom_id res chain seq x y z
N MET A 1 -34.77 31.63 66.27
CA MET A 1 -33.48 32.33 66.06
C MET A 1 -32.46 31.28 65.66
N LEU A 2 -31.62 31.37 64.63
CA LEU A 2 -31.42 32.29 63.52
C LEU A 2 -30.51 31.50 62.52
N PHE A 3 -30.93 31.43 61.25
CA PHE A 3 -30.16 31.42 60.00
C PHE A 3 -29.35 30.22 59.46
N LYS A 4 -29.75 29.91 58.21
CA LYS A 4 -29.10 29.25 57.07
C LYS A 4 -27.60 29.55 56.88
N SER A 5 -26.87 28.57 56.38
CA SER A 5 -25.91 28.77 55.27
C SER A 5 -25.76 27.48 54.46
N SER A 6 -26.33 27.47 53.25
CA SER A 6 -26.00 26.49 52.20
C SER A 6 -24.59 26.77 51.70
N LYS A 7 -23.76 25.74 51.60
CA LYS A 7 -22.57 25.75 50.75
C LYS A 7 -22.85 24.93 49.50
N THR A 8 -23.01 25.62 48.39
CA THR A 8 -23.14 25.08 47.05
C THR A 8 -21.78 25.17 46.37
N VAL A 9 -21.30 24.01 45.89
CA VAL A 9 -20.53 23.74 44.65
C VAL A 9 -19.22 24.52 44.38
N ALA A 10 -18.15 23.74 44.21
CA ALA A 10 -17.23 23.86 43.08
C ALA A 10 -16.63 22.47 42.80
N LEU A 11 -17.40 21.59 42.14
CA LEU A 11 -16.80 20.45 41.44
C LEU A 11 -16.16 21.03 40.18
N ALA A 12 -14.83 21.04 40.13
CA ALA A 12 -14.10 21.31 38.90
C ALA A 12 -14.35 20.12 37.95
N PHE A 13 -15.41 20.22 37.14
CA PHE A 13 -15.49 19.46 35.91
C PHE A 13 -14.35 20.00 35.02
N LEU A 14 -13.24 19.24 34.92
CA LEU A 14 -12.50 19.26 33.67
C LEU A 14 -13.46 18.67 32.63
N GLY A 15 -14.21 19.55 31.98
CA GLY A 15 -14.91 19.21 30.76
C GLY A 15 -13.83 18.84 29.74
N SER A 16 -13.66 17.55 29.49
CA SER A 16 -13.27 17.11 28.16
C SER A 16 -14.28 17.74 27.21
N LEU A 17 -13.87 18.76 26.47
CA LEU A 17 -14.59 19.20 25.28
C LEU A 17 -14.54 18.01 24.33
N ILE A 18 -15.52 17.13 24.44
CA ILE A 18 -15.87 16.21 23.37
C ILE A 18 -16.46 17.12 22.31
N SER A 19 -15.61 17.61 21.41
CA SER A 19 -16.11 18.12 20.14
C SER A 19 -16.79 16.93 19.46
N PRO A 20 -18.11 16.96 19.21
CA PRO A 20 -18.72 15.92 18.39
C PRO A 20 -17.96 15.95 17.05
N ALA A 21 -17.33 14.83 16.71
CA ALA A 21 -16.67 14.71 15.42
C ALA A 21 -17.72 14.99 14.34
N SER A 22 -17.44 16.00 13.51
CA SER A 22 -18.34 16.53 12.49
C SER A 22 -18.00 15.86 11.14
N THR A 23 -18.87 14.99 10.64
CA THR A 23 -18.97 14.26 9.35
C THR A 23 -17.73 13.82 8.64
N THR A 24 -17.83 12.61 8.09
CA THR A 24 -16.72 11.93 7.43
C THR A 24 -17.29 11.00 6.38
N PHE A 25 -16.67 10.98 5.19
CA PHE A 25 -16.80 9.82 4.31
C PHE A 25 -15.52 8.98 4.39
N VAL A 26 -15.67 7.68 4.16
CA VAL A 26 -14.58 6.71 4.30
C VAL A 26 -14.31 6.10 2.94
N ILE A 27 -13.05 6.20 2.53
CA ILE A 27 -12.52 5.47 1.40
C ILE A 27 -12.00 4.14 1.92
N GLN A 28 -12.78 3.08 1.68
CA GLN A 28 -12.45 1.74 2.11
C GLN A 28 -11.67 1.05 0.99
N CYS A 29 -10.41 0.74 1.26
CA CYS A 29 -9.60 -0.11 0.39
C CYS A 29 -9.69 -1.55 0.87
N TYR A 30 -10.17 -2.44 0.00
CA TYR A 30 -10.46 -3.83 0.33
C TYR A 30 -9.28 -4.78 0.07
N SER A 31 -8.19 -4.24 -0.45
CA SER A 31 -6.95 -4.94 -0.75
C SER A 31 -5.81 -3.94 -0.94
N ARG A 32 -4.57 -4.42 -0.86
CA ARG A 32 -3.41 -3.72 -1.41
C ARG A 32 -3.37 -3.83 -2.93
N LEU A 33 -2.83 -2.80 -3.56
CA LEU A 33 -2.51 -2.70 -4.97
C LEU A 33 -1.22 -3.45 -5.29
N VAL A 34 -0.17 -3.20 -4.48
CA VAL A 34 1.15 -3.82 -4.60
C VAL A 34 1.92 -3.65 -3.29
N ASP A 35 2.87 -4.55 -3.02
CA ASP A 35 3.91 -4.34 -2.00
C ASP A 35 5.25 -4.21 -2.73
N GLU A 36 5.96 -3.11 -2.56
CA GLU A 36 7.29 -2.92 -3.15
C GLU A 36 8.06 -1.76 -2.52
N ARG A 37 9.33 -1.58 -2.92
CA ARG A 37 10.16 -0.44 -2.52
C ARG A 37 10.05 0.70 -3.54
N VAL A 38 8.89 1.32 -3.61
CA VAL A 38 8.63 2.49 -4.48
C VAL A 38 7.89 3.54 -3.67
N ASP A 39 8.41 4.76 -3.69
CA ASP A 39 7.87 5.88 -2.93
C ASP A 39 7.94 7.16 -3.77
N PRO A 40 6.89 7.50 -4.51
CA PRO A 40 6.86 8.68 -5.35
C PRO A 40 6.73 10.00 -4.56
N VAL A 41 6.51 9.94 -3.24
CA VAL A 41 6.52 11.13 -2.37
C VAL A 41 7.94 11.45 -1.96
N VAL A 42 8.60 10.53 -1.25
CA VAL A 42 9.91 10.77 -0.64
C VAL A 42 11.07 10.50 -1.60
N SER A 43 10.85 9.69 -2.62
CA SER A 43 11.88 9.24 -3.57
C SER A 43 11.39 9.27 -5.03
N PRO A 44 10.87 10.41 -5.52
CA PRO A 44 10.26 10.51 -6.85
C PRO A 44 11.26 10.11 -7.95
N GLY A 45 10.88 9.09 -8.72
CA GLY A 45 11.67 8.52 -9.82
C GLY A 45 12.86 7.65 -9.38
N ILE A 46 13.08 7.47 -8.07
CA ILE A 46 14.16 6.66 -7.53
C ILE A 46 13.61 5.26 -7.20
N VAL A 47 14.19 4.25 -7.82
CA VAL A 47 13.81 2.85 -7.64
C VAL A 47 15.10 2.02 -7.46
N PRO A 48 15.25 1.26 -6.35
CA PRO A 48 14.32 1.12 -5.24
C PRO A 48 14.36 2.30 -4.24
N ALA A 49 13.23 2.53 -3.56
CA ALA A 49 13.14 3.34 -2.35
C ALA A 49 13.76 2.61 -1.13
N SER A 50 13.82 3.30 0.01
CA SER A 50 14.58 2.84 1.18
C SER A 50 14.00 1.59 1.86
N HIS A 51 12.69 1.40 1.84
CA HIS A 51 12.01 0.26 2.45
C HIS A 51 10.72 -0.08 1.72
N VAL A 52 10.07 -1.18 2.12
CA VAL A 52 8.86 -1.70 1.47
C VAL A 52 7.63 -0.98 2.03
N HIS A 53 6.74 -0.59 1.13
CA HIS A 53 5.42 -0.07 1.47
C HIS A 53 4.33 -1.05 1.09
N ALA A 54 3.25 -1.05 1.85
CA ALA A 54 1.97 -1.63 1.44
C ALA A 54 1.13 -0.52 0.82
N ILE A 55 0.89 -0.64 -0.49
CA ILE A 55 0.28 0.42 -1.30
C ILE A 55 -1.16 0.06 -1.64
N ALA A 56 -2.07 1.04 -1.57
CA ALA A 56 -3.46 0.96 -1.98
C ALA A 56 -3.81 2.13 -2.92
N GLY A 57 -4.94 2.04 -3.61
CA GLY A 57 -5.45 3.09 -4.49
C GLY A 57 -5.46 2.73 -5.97
N GLY A 58 -5.31 3.75 -6.82
CA GLY A 58 -5.38 3.63 -8.28
C GLY A 58 -4.20 2.88 -8.92
N SER A 59 -4.48 2.10 -9.97
CA SER A 59 -3.49 1.31 -10.72
C SER A 59 -2.43 2.12 -11.49
N GLY A 60 -2.55 3.45 -11.54
CA GLY A 60 -1.57 4.37 -12.13
C GLY A 60 -0.33 4.63 -11.25
N PHE A 61 -0.21 3.91 -10.14
CA PHE A 61 0.94 3.97 -9.25
C PHE A 61 2.24 3.65 -9.98
N SER A 62 3.24 4.52 -9.78
CA SER A 62 4.57 4.35 -10.33
C SER A 62 5.55 5.28 -9.61
N ALA A 63 6.85 5.00 -9.72
CA ALA A 63 7.88 5.80 -9.06
C ALA A 63 7.87 7.29 -9.43
N ASN A 64 7.40 7.65 -10.63
CA ASN A 64 7.31 9.02 -11.12
C ASN A 64 5.85 9.48 -11.29
N MET A 65 4.92 8.91 -10.52
CA MET A 65 3.49 9.22 -10.68
C MET A 65 3.20 10.72 -10.55
N THR A 66 2.28 11.16 -11.40
CA THR A 66 1.69 12.50 -11.42
C THR A 66 0.19 12.38 -11.18
N TYR A 67 -0.49 13.50 -11.02
CA TYR A 67 -1.96 13.49 -10.99
C TYR A 67 -2.55 12.88 -12.27
N ALA A 68 -1.96 13.16 -13.44
CA ALA A 68 -2.40 12.58 -14.69
C ALA A 68 -2.22 11.05 -14.74
N SER A 69 -1.15 10.50 -14.16
CA SER A 69 -1.02 9.03 -14.07
C SER A 69 -2.03 8.43 -13.10
N ALA A 70 -2.27 9.06 -11.95
CA ALA A 70 -3.30 8.63 -11.00
C ALA A 70 -4.69 8.62 -11.65
N ARG A 71 -5.07 9.70 -12.35
CA ARG A 71 -6.34 9.80 -13.10
C ARG A 71 -6.44 8.88 -14.30
N ALA A 72 -5.33 8.34 -14.80
CA ALA A 72 -5.29 7.35 -15.87
C ALA A 72 -5.34 5.89 -15.37
N SER A 73 -5.58 5.68 -14.07
CA SER A 73 -5.74 4.33 -13.51
C SER A 73 -6.90 3.59 -14.17
N ASN A 74 -6.69 2.30 -14.48
CA ASN A 74 -7.71 1.43 -15.06
C ASN A 74 -8.64 0.83 -14.00
N CYS A 75 -8.16 0.72 -12.76
CA CYS A 75 -8.90 0.24 -11.60
C CYS A 75 -8.37 0.91 -10.33
N GLY A 76 -9.08 0.74 -9.21
CA GLY A 76 -8.61 1.12 -7.87
C GLY A 76 -8.91 0.05 -6.84
N THR A 77 -8.09 -0.05 -5.79
CA THR A 77 -8.35 -0.99 -4.68
C THR A 77 -9.32 -0.46 -3.63
N CYS A 78 -9.81 0.76 -3.82
CA CYS A 78 -10.72 1.45 -2.92
C CYS A 78 -12.11 1.61 -3.51
N ASN A 79 -13.11 1.72 -2.65
CA ASN A 79 -14.52 1.61 -3.00
C ASN A 79 -15.05 2.72 -3.93
N VAL A 80 -14.51 3.94 -3.87
CA VAL A 80 -15.01 5.10 -4.65
C VAL A 80 -14.28 5.23 -5.98
N LYS A 81 -15.03 5.27 -7.10
CA LYS A 81 -14.49 5.32 -8.47
C LYS A 81 -13.84 6.65 -8.81
N GLU A 82 -14.35 7.74 -8.23
CA GLU A 82 -13.83 9.08 -8.45
C GLU A 82 -12.53 9.33 -7.67
N ASP A 83 -12.19 8.47 -6.70
CA ASP A 83 -10.92 8.50 -5.98
C ASP A 83 -9.92 7.50 -6.56
N LEU A 84 -9.02 8.02 -7.40
CA LEU A 84 -7.88 7.26 -7.92
C LEU A 84 -6.56 7.67 -7.25
N SER A 85 -6.65 8.25 -6.04
CA SER A 85 -5.49 8.56 -5.22
C SER A 85 -4.71 7.30 -4.86
N ASN A 86 -3.47 7.48 -4.41
CA ASN A 86 -2.67 6.40 -3.84
C ASN A 86 -2.33 6.70 -2.38
N TYR A 87 -2.41 5.65 -1.56
CA TYR A 87 -2.20 5.68 -0.11
C TYR A 87 -1.25 4.55 0.25
N TRP A 88 -0.21 4.82 1.04
CA TRP A 88 0.68 3.75 1.47
C TRP A 88 1.32 4.00 2.82
N THR A 89 1.79 2.91 3.43
CA THR A 89 2.44 2.89 4.75
C THR A 89 3.57 1.85 4.75
N PRO A 90 4.57 1.94 5.65
CA PRO A 90 5.60 0.92 5.79
C PRO A 90 5.01 -0.46 6.08
N LYS A 91 5.45 -1.47 5.33
CA LYS A 91 4.97 -2.83 5.50
C LYS A 91 5.39 -3.45 6.84
N LEU A 92 4.49 -4.23 7.47
CA LEU A 92 4.77 -4.94 8.71
C LEU A 92 5.33 -6.36 8.47
N TYR A 93 6.33 -6.74 9.26
CA TYR A 93 6.90 -8.08 9.29
C TYR A 93 6.92 -8.62 10.73
N TYR A 94 6.77 -9.93 10.87
CA TYR A 94 7.06 -10.69 12.07
C TYR A 94 8.53 -11.13 12.02
N LYS A 95 9.31 -10.82 13.05
CA LYS A 95 10.67 -11.33 13.21
C LYS A 95 10.59 -12.68 13.93
N ALA A 96 10.99 -13.77 13.30
CA ALA A 96 10.96 -15.10 13.89
C ALA A 96 12.19 -15.39 14.77
N GLN A 97 12.07 -16.36 15.68
CA GLN A 97 13.16 -16.79 16.58
C GLN A 97 14.43 -17.25 15.83
N ASN A 98 14.26 -17.87 14.67
CA ASN A 98 15.36 -18.33 13.81
C ASN A 98 16.07 -17.17 13.06
N GLY A 99 15.61 -15.93 13.23
CA GLY A 99 16.16 -14.74 12.60
C GLY A 99 15.52 -14.35 11.26
N SER A 100 14.62 -15.16 10.70
CA SER A 100 13.89 -14.80 9.47
C SER A 100 12.81 -13.75 9.72
N PHE A 101 12.39 -13.06 8.67
CA PHE A 101 11.30 -12.09 8.68
C PHE A 101 10.14 -12.64 7.85
N ILE A 102 8.94 -12.69 8.41
CA ILE A 102 7.74 -13.19 7.74
C ILE A 102 6.82 -11.99 7.50
N SER A 103 6.42 -11.73 6.26
CA SER A 103 5.47 -10.64 5.99
C SER A 103 4.15 -10.90 6.72
N VAL A 104 3.66 -9.91 7.48
CA VAL A 104 2.33 -10.00 8.10
C VAL A 104 1.29 -9.62 7.05
N PRO A 105 0.24 -10.43 6.83
CA PRO A 105 -0.78 -10.09 5.85
C PRO A 105 -1.63 -8.91 6.34
N VAL A 106 -2.00 -8.05 5.40
CA VAL A 106 -3.06 -7.07 5.61
C VAL A 106 -4.40 -7.81 5.58
N GLU A 107 -5.39 -7.39 6.38
CA GLU A 107 -6.68 -8.09 6.56
C GLU A 107 -7.37 -8.48 5.23
N GLY A 108 -7.36 -7.64 4.20
CA GLY A 108 -7.94 -7.96 2.88
C GLY A 108 -7.12 -8.87 1.98
N ASP A 109 -5.89 -9.23 2.38
CA ASP A 109 -4.92 -10.00 1.60
C ASP A 109 -4.43 -11.25 2.34
N ASP A 110 -5.18 -11.69 3.35
CA ASP A 110 -4.76 -12.75 4.27
C ASP A 110 -5.10 -14.17 3.80
N GLY A 111 -5.80 -14.29 2.66
CA GLY A 111 -6.20 -15.58 2.09
C GLY A 111 -7.38 -16.27 2.77
N TYR A 112 -7.99 -15.63 3.78
CA TYR A 112 -9.15 -16.16 4.52
C TYR A 112 -10.48 -15.54 4.07
N GLY A 113 -10.47 -14.73 3.01
CA GLY A 113 -11.66 -14.05 2.50
C GLY A 113 -12.15 -12.90 3.39
N ASN A 114 -11.32 -12.44 4.33
CA ASN A 114 -11.60 -11.21 5.06
C ASN A 114 -11.49 -10.02 4.10
N LEU A 115 -12.26 -8.98 4.42
CA LEU A 115 -12.50 -7.85 3.54
C LEU A 115 -12.06 -6.58 4.26
N GLY A 116 -11.17 -5.80 3.64
CA GLY A 116 -10.67 -4.56 4.23
C GLY A 116 -9.18 -4.43 4.05
N GLY A 117 -8.50 -3.85 5.03
CA GLY A 117 -7.06 -3.74 5.01
C GLY A 117 -6.56 -2.31 5.14
N MET A 118 -7.15 -1.36 4.42
CA MET A 118 -6.88 0.06 4.67
C MET A 118 -8.17 0.89 4.56
N ALA A 119 -8.40 1.79 5.52
CA ALA A 119 -9.47 2.77 5.49
C ALA A 119 -8.89 4.17 5.58
N ILE A 120 -9.35 5.07 4.72
CA ILE A 120 -8.96 6.47 4.70
C ILE A 120 -10.19 7.30 5.01
N TYR A 121 -10.19 7.85 6.22
CA TYR A 121 -11.25 8.74 6.68
C TYR A 121 -10.93 10.15 6.18
N TYR A 122 -11.88 10.73 5.45
CA TYR A 122 -11.88 12.12 5.07
C TYR A 122 -12.71 12.88 6.10
N LEU A 123 -12.05 13.39 7.14
CA LEU A 123 -12.69 14.06 8.27
C LEU A 123 -12.87 15.56 7.99
N GLN A 124 -14.09 16.07 8.16
CA GLN A 124 -14.35 17.52 8.11
C GLN A 124 -13.96 18.17 9.44
N ARG A 125 -12.82 18.85 9.46
CA ARG A 125 -12.28 19.50 10.67
C ARG A 125 -12.00 20.98 10.39
N PRO A 126 -13.02 21.83 10.24
CA PRO A 126 -12.85 23.26 9.90
C PRO A 126 -12.30 24.12 11.06
N GLY A 127 -11.84 23.49 12.14
CA GLY A 127 -11.37 24.18 13.32
C GLY A 127 -12.48 24.93 14.09
N PRO A 128 -12.09 25.66 15.16
CA PRO A 128 -13.04 26.41 15.97
C PRO A 128 -13.65 27.64 15.27
N ASP A 129 -13.03 28.09 14.17
CA ASP A 129 -13.45 29.29 13.43
C ASP A 129 -14.36 28.94 12.23
N ASN A 130 -14.65 27.63 12.04
CA ASN A 130 -15.51 27.10 10.99
C ASN A 130 -15.04 27.51 9.57
N ASP A 131 -13.75 27.29 9.32
CA ASP A 131 -13.11 27.59 8.05
C ASP A 131 -13.71 26.78 6.89
N THR A 132 -13.72 27.37 5.69
CA THR A 132 -14.12 26.65 4.48
C THR A 132 -13.00 25.70 4.07
N LEU A 133 -13.31 24.40 3.98
CA LEU A 133 -12.34 23.39 3.59
C LEU A 133 -12.05 23.45 2.08
N VAL A 134 -10.78 23.39 1.71
CA VAL A 134 -10.35 23.34 0.31
C VAL A 134 -10.04 21.90 -0.13
N PRO A 135 -10.37 21.50 -1.36
CA PRO A 135 -9.98 20.20 -1.90
C PRO A 135 -8.47 20.13 -2.14
N PHE A 136 -7.93 18.92 -2.21
CA PHE A 136 -6.54 18.71 -2.62
C PHE A 136 -6.35 19.12 -4.10
N PRO A 137 -5.39 20.01 -4.43
CA PRO A 137 -5.15 20.41 -5.81
C PRO A 137 -4.49 19.29 -6.64
N GLU A 138 -4.40 19.48 -7.95
CA GLU A 138 -3.66 18.56 -8.81
C GLU A 138 -2.18 18.47 -8.38
N ASN A 139 -1.64 17.26 -8.48
CA ASN A 139 -0.27 16.88 -8.10
C ASN A 139 0.05 16.99 -6.60
N PHE A 140 -0.95 17.32 -5.77
CA PHE A 140 -0.81 17.38 -4.32
C PHE A 140 -0.34 16.05 -3.76
N ARG A 141 0.67 16.12 -2.90
CA ARG A 141 1.21 14.95 -2.21
C ARG A 141 1.77 15.36 -0.85
N MET A 142 1.56 14.52 0.15
CA MET A 142 2.05 14.78 1.51
C MET A 142 2.38 13.48 2.23
N MET A 143 3.11 13.61 3.33
CA MET A 143 3.42 12.53 4.24
C MET A 143 3.17 12.96 5.69
N ALA A 144 2.93 12.00 6.57
CA ALA A 144 2.80 12.20 8.01
C ALA A 144 3.51 11.10 8.79
N GLY A 145 4.06 11.43 9.95
CA GLY A 145 4.95 10.54 10.70
C GLY A 145 6.39 10.61 10.20
N ASP A 146 7.31 9.98 10.92
CA ASP A 146 8.75 10.08 10.66
C ASP A 146 9.41 8.70 10.66
N THR A 147 9.85 8.27 9.47
CA THR A 147 10.49 6.96 9.27
C THR A 147 11.73 6.72 10.15
N ASN A 148 12.41 7.77 10.60
CA ASN A 148 13.64 7.66 11.40
C ASN A 148 13.38 7.72 12.91
N ARG A 149 12.17 8.07 13.35
CA ARG A 149 11.81 8.18 14.78
C ARG A 149 11.89 6.80 15.46
N ARG A 150 12.49 6.75 16.65
CA ARG A 150 12.60 5.54 17.49
C ARG A 150 12.27 5.78 18.97
N SER A 151 11.72 6.95 19.28
CA SER A 151 11.29 7.33 20.64
C SER A 151 10.11 8.29 20.54
N TYR A 152 9.13 8.15 21.42
CA TYR A 152 7.96 9.03 21.46
C TYR A 152 8.26 10.38 22.13
N ASN A 153 7.72 11.45 21.55
CA ASN A 153 7.69 12.79 22.13
C ASN A 153 6.27 13.37 22.08
N ASP A 154 5.58 13.36 23.21
CA ASP A 154 4.21 13.86 23.37
C ASP A 154 4.04 15.36 23.04
N SER A 155 5.13 16.12 23.03
CA SER A 155 5.09 17.54 22.66
C SER A 155 5.00 17.77 21.15
N LEU A 156 5.21 16.74 20.33
CA LEU A 156 5.10 16.79 18.87
C LEU A 156 3.72 16.30 18.43
N PHE A 157 3.02 17.11 17.63
CA PHE A 157 1.77 16.65 17.01
C PHE A 157 1.99 15.47 16.08
N GLU A 158 3.10 15.44 15.35
CA GLU A 158 3.47 14.34 14.46
C GLU A 158 3.56 12.99 15.19
N ASP A 159 4.18 12.95 16.36
CA ASP A 159 4.29 11.73 17.17
C ASP A 159 2.93 11.32 17.76
N ARG A 160 2.10 12.29 18.19
CA ARG A 160 0.75 12.03 18.69
C ARG A 160 -0.22 11.54 17.62
N ALA A 161 -0.01 11.97 16.38
CA ALA A 161 -0.83 11.60 15.22
C ALA A 161 -0.63 10.14 14.79
N VAL A 162 0.40 9.45 15.30
CA VAL A 162 0.66 8.04 15.06
C VAL A 162 0.21 7.21 16.26
N SER A 163 -0.58 6.17 16.01
CA SER A 163 -1.01 5.24 17.06
C SER A 163 -1.29 3.84 16.56
N PHE A 164 -1.40 2.91 17.50
CA PHE A 164 -1.57 1.48 17.28
C PHE A 164 -2.74 1.01 18.13
N ARG A 165 -3.81 0.55 17.47
CA ARG A 165 -5.00 0.00 18.13
C ARG A 165 -4.94 -1.52 18.07
N CYS A 166 -4.99 -2.14 19.24
CA CYS A 166 -5.07 -3.58 19.39
C CYS A 166 -6.54 -4.00 19.19
N THR A 167 -6.89 -4.48 17.99
CA THR A 167 -8.28 -4.77 17.63
C THR A 167 -8.82 -5.95 18.43
N GLY A 168 -10.11 -5.92 18.75
CA GLY A 168 -10.72 -6.81 19.74
C GLY A 168 -10.52 -6.38 21.20
N THR A 169 -9.86 -5.23 21.46
CA THR A 169 -9.65 -4.66 22.80
C THR A 169 -9.81 -3.14 22.82
N ASP A 170 -9.73 -2.54 24.02
CA ASP A 170 -9.66 -1.09 24.24
C ASP A 170 -8.22 -0.52 24.27
N ILE A 171 -7.21 -1.34 24.01
CA ILE A 171 -5.81 -0.93 24.11
C ILE A 171 -5.40 -0.13 22.87
N GLN A 172 -4.92 1.09 23.09
CA GLN A 172 -4.29 1.94 22.08
C GLN A 172 -3.00 2.55 22.64
N THR A 173 -1.95 2.58 21.83
CA THR A 173 -0.61 3.06 22.20
C THR A 173 0.01 3.88 21.06
N ASN A 174 1.02 4.72 21.33
CA ASN A 174 1.74 5.47 20.28
C ASN A 174 2.94 4.69 19.68
N GLY A 175 3.27 3.53 20.24
CA GLY A 175 4.22 2.57 19.68
C GLY A 175 3.60 1.18 19.67
N PHE A 176 4.34 0.17 19.22
CA PHE A 176 3.82 -1.19 19.17
C PHE A 176 3.36 -1.68 20.55
N PRO A 177 2.11 -2.15 20.68
CA PRO A 177 1.61 -2.67 21.93
C PRO A 177 2.30 -4.00 22.24
N ASN A 178 2.67 -4.20 23.50
CA ASN A 178 3.27 -5.45 23.96
C ASN A 178 2.21 -6.47 24.41
N VAL A 179 1.16 -6.64 23.60
CA VAL A 179 0.06 -7.57 23.85
C VAL A 179 -0.35 -8.28 22.56
N ASN A 180 -0.76 -9.54 22.68
CA ASN A 180 -1.40 -10.25 21.58
C ASN A 180 -2.76 -9.64 21.30
N CYS A 181 -2.96 -9.17 20.07
CA CYS A 181 -4.21 -8.54 19.65
C CYS A 181 -5.13 -9.57 19.00
N PRO A 182 -6.33 -9.85 19.58
CA PRO A 182 -7.21 -10.93 19.13
C PRO A 182 -7.59 -10.86 17.66
N ASP A 183 -7.87 -9.65 17.15
CA ASP A 183 -8.39 -9.45 15.79
C ASP A 183 -7.35 -8.74 14.89
N GLY A 184 -6.06 -8.81 15.25
CA GLY A 184 -4.98 -8.12 14.55
C GLY A 184 -4.53 -6.79 15.16
N LEU A 185 -3.63 -6.09 14.48
CA LEU A 185 -3.10 -4.81 14.92
C LEU A 185 -3.40 -3.76 13.86
N ARG A 186 -4.11 -2.71 14.26
CA ARG A 186 -4.43 -1.57 13.40
C ARG A 186 -3.43 -0.46 13.64
N LEU A 187 -2.66 -0.12 12.61
CA LEU A 187 -1.72 0.99 12.61
C LEU A 187 -2.44 2.22 12.06
N GLN A 188 -2.22 3.37 12.68
CA GLN A 188 -3.02 4.56 12.45
C GLN A 188 -2.13 5.78 12.31
N VAL A 189 -2.43 6.64 11.34
CA VAL A 189 -1.75 7.93 11.16
C VAL A 189 -2.72 9.00 10.69
N THR A 190 -2.73 10.14 11.38
CA THR A 190 -3.47 11.35 10.97
C THR A 190 -2.54 12.32 10.24
N MET A 191 -2.93 12.71 9.03
CA MET A 191 -2.17 13.63 8.19
C MET A 191 -2.36 15.09 8.65
N PRO A 192 -1.36 15.97 8.43
CA PRO A 192 -1.52 17.40 8.65
C PRO A 192 -2.61 17.98 7.74
N SER A 193 -3.39 18.93 8.26
CA SER A 193 -4.59 19.45 7.58
C SER A 193 -4.51 20.92 7.19
N CYS A 194 -3.41 21.62 7.49
CA CYS A 194 -3.22 23.02 7.17
C CYS A 194 -2.24 23.18 6.02
N TRP A 195 -2.68 23.79 4.92
CA TRP A 195 -1.91 23.99 3.70
C TRP A 195 -1.44 25.43 3.53
N ASP A 196 -0.23 25.60 2.98
CA ASP A 196 0.37 26.92 2.70
C ASP A 196 -0.36 27.74 1.64
N GLY A 197 -1.20 27.10 0.83
CA GLY A 197 -2.03 27.75 -0.20
C GLY A 197 -1.42 27.76 -1.59
N PHE A 198 -0.19 27.26 -1.77
CA PHE A 198 0.52 27.36 -3.05
C PHE A 198 1.30 26.11 -3.43
N ASN A 199 2.00 25.47 -2.51
CA ASN A 199 2.86 24.34 -2.83
C ASN A 199 2.09 23.01 -2.82
N VAL A 200 2.16 22.25 -3.90
CA VAL A 200 1.55 20.90 -3.97
C VAL A 200 2.47 19.79 -3.41
N THR A 201 3.70 20.17 -3.03
CA THR A 201 4.72 19.34 -2.37
C THR A 201 5.82 20.27 -1.85
N SER A 202 6.75 19.74 -1.06
CA SER A 202 7.93 20.48 -0.57
C SER A 202 9.19 19.63 -0.73
N THR A 203 10.38 20.24 -0.59
CA THR A 203 11.66 19.51 -0.72
C THR A 203 11.87 18.45 0.36
N ASP A 204 11.27 18.63 1.53
CA ASP A 204 11.20 17.67 2.63
C ASP A 204 9.84 16.94 2.67
N PHE A 205 8.97 17.18 1.68
CA PHE A 205 7.64 16.59 1.50
C PHE A 205 6.64 16.85 2.62
N LYS A 206 7.02 17.68 3.61
CA LYS A 206 6.24 17.98 4.80
C LYS A 206 5.96 19.47 4.97
N SER A 207 6.94 20.34 4.72
CA SER A 207 6.90 21.76 5.11
C SER A 207 5.86 22.63 4.39
N HIS A 208 5.26 22.15 3.32
CA HIS A 208 4.08 22.78 2.69
C HIS A 208 2.75 22.51 3.44
N MET A 209 2.79 21.63 4.43
CA MET A 209 1.70 21.26 5.31
C MET A 209 2.08 21.50 6.77
N SER A 210 1.07 21.72 7.61
CA SER A 210 1.24 21.84 9.05
C SER A 210 0.08 21.16 9.78
N TYR A 211 0.35 20.66 10.97
CA TYR A 211 -0.70 20.40 11.94
C TYR A 211 -1.27 21.74 12.47
N PRO A 212 -2.51 21.77 12.99
CA PRO A 212 -3.07 22.94 13.66
C PRO A 212 -2.19 23.46 14.79
N VAL A 213 -2.28 24.76 15.10
CA VAL A 213 -1.45 25.40 16.15
C VAL A 213 -2.03 25.26 17.55
N ASP A 214 -3.32 24.99 17.65
CA ASP A 214 -4.03 24.75 18.89
C ASP A 214 -4.92 23.51 18.77
N GLY A 215 -5.63 23.17 19.86
CA GLY A 215 -6.39 21.94 19.91
C GLY A 215 -5.48 20.71 19.92
N ASN A 216 -5.78 19.75 19.05
CA ASN A 216 -5.01 18.52 18.88
C ASN A 216 -4.61 18.33 17.40
N TYR A 217 -3.76 17.34 17.10
CA TYR A 217 -3.31 17.06 15.74
C TYR A 217 -4.46 16.82 14.75
N ASP A 218 -5.64 16.42 15.24
CA ASP A 218 -6.85 16.11 14.48
C ASP A 218 -7.94 17.20 14.56
N GLY A 219 -7.60 18.41 15.02
CA GLY A 219 -8.51 19.56 14.99
C GLY A 219 -8.01 20.78 15.75
N GLY A 220 -8.08 21.94 15.10
CA GLY A 220 -7.66 23.24 15.65
C GLY A 220 -7.61 24.32 14.56
N ARG A 221 -7.09 25.50 14.90
CA ARG A 221 -6.81 26.57 13.94
C ARG A 221 -5.55 26.30 13.16
N CYS A 222 -5.58 26.66 11.89
CA CYS A 222 -4.37 26.65 11.08
C CYS A 222 -3.44 27.83 11.40
N PRO A 223 -2.12 27.64 11.34
CA PRO A 223 -1.17 28.74 11.50
C PRO A 223 -1.31 29.74 10.34
N ALA A 224 -0.90 30.99 10.57
CA ALA A 224 -0.83 32.00 9.53
C ALA A 224 0.10 31.62 8.36
N SER A 225 1.08 30.73 8.58
CA SER A 225 1.94 30.18 7.52
C SER A 225 1.24 29.14 6.64
N HIS A 226 0.15 28.54 7.12
CA HIS A 226 -0.62 27.51 6.41
C HIS A 226 -2.12 27.76 6.52
N PRO A 227 -2.63 28.88 5.98
CA PRO A 227 -3.95 29.40 6.36
C PRO A 227 -5.14 28.63 5.78
N HIS A 228 -4.92 27.58 4.97
CA HIS A 228 -6.00 26.84 4.30
C HIS A 228 -6.24 25.49 4.95
N HIS A 229 -7.40 25.29 5.59
CA HIS A 229 -7.82 23.96 6.03
C HIS A 229 -8.18 23.08 4.85
N MET A 230 -7.62 21.88 4.83
CA MET A 230 -8.02 20.77 3.99
C MET A 230 -8.78 19.73 4.81
N MET A 231 -9.41 18.79 4.11
CA MET A 231 -9.93 17.58 4.74
C MET A 231 -8.81 16.88 5.52
N THR A 232 -9.07 16.51 6.77
CA THR A 232 -8.10 15.75 7.55
C THR A 232 -8.15 14.30 7.12
N LEU A 233 -7.07 13.78 6.54
CA LEU A 233 -6.95 12.36 6.23
C LEU A 233 -6.52 11.60 7.47
N PHE A 234 -7.25 10.54 7.80
CA PHE A 234 -6.87 9.60 8.85
C PHE A 234 -6.82 8.19 8.28
N PHE A 235 -5.63 7.59 8.32
CA PHE A 235 -5.40 6.25 7.79
C PHE A 235 -5.53 5.23 8.91
N GLU A 236 -6.17 4.13 8.59
CA GLU A 236 -6.12 2.90 9.36
C GLU A 236 -5.65 1.77 8.44
N ILE A 237 -4.64 1.02 8.85
CA ILE A 237 -4.24 -0.24 8.19
C ILE A 237 -4.22 -1.39 9.19
N THR A 238 -5.02 -2.43 8.95
CA THR A 238 -5.11 -3.59 9.83
C THR A 238 -4.24 -4.74 9.32
N TYR A 239 -3.27 -5.12 10.13
CA TYR A 239 -2.44 -6.30 9.91
C TYR A 239 -2.91 -7.48 10.77
N ARG A 240 -2.91 -8.68 10.18
CA ARG A 240 -3.29 -9.94 10.85
C ARG A 240 -2.19 -10.49 11.75
N THR A 241 -1.85 -9.72 12.78
CA THR A 241 -0.88 -10.13 13.80
C THR A 241 -1.36 -11.31 14.64
N ASP A 242 -2.68 -11.54 14.69
CA ASP A 242 -3.33 -12.67 15.36
C ASP A 242 -2.90 -14.03 14.79
N HIS A 243 -2.50 -14.09 13.51
CA HIS A 243 -1.94 -15.31 12.90
C HIS A 243 -0.63 -15.76 13.55
N PHE A 244 0.05 -14.86 14.25
CA PHE A 244 1.33 -15.12 14.93
C PHE A 244 1.17 -15.24 16.45
N ALA A 245 -0.05 -15.26 16.99
CA ALA A 245 -0.30 -15.17 18.44
C ALA A 245 0.41 -16.26 19.25
N ASN A 246 0.58 -17.45 18.67
CA ASN A 246 1.25 -18.60 19.29
C ASN A 246 2.77 -18.63 19.08
N ASP A 247 3.31 -17.72 18.25
CA ASP A 247 4.73 -17.68 17.89
C ASP A 247 5.53 -16.62 18.65
N TRP A 248 4.87 -15.80 19.47
CA TRP A 248 5.52 -14.78 20.30
C TRP A 248 6.62 -15.38 21.19
N TYR A 249 7.70 -14.63 21.37
CA TYR A 249 8.85 -15.08 22.14
C TYR A 249 9.51 -13.94 22.91
N GLY A 250 10.15 -14.31 24.03
CA GLY A 250 10.66 -13.32 24.97
C GLY A 250 9.55 -12.54 25.67
N ASN A 251 9.86 -11.31 26.10
CA ASN A 251 8.95 -10.45 26.86
C ASN A 251 8.50 -9.21 26.06
N SER A 252 8.67 -9.22 24.74
CA SER A 252 8.41 -8.08 23.85
C SER A 252 7.67 -8.54 22.59
N GLN A 253 6.86 -7.64 22.03
CA GLN A 253 6.19 -7.83 20.75
C GLN A 253 7.24 -8.14 19.64
N PRO A 254 6.96 -9.10 18.74
CA PRO A 254 7.93 -9.58 17.74
C PRO A 254 7.84 -8.90 16.37
N PHE A 255 7.02 -7.87 16.21
CA PHE A 255 6.80 -7.18 14.93
C PHE A 255 7.78 -6.03 14.69
N ILE A 256 8.01 -5.77 13.41
CA ILE A 256 8.98 -4.81 12.90
C ILE A 256 8.46 -4.18 11.61
N LEU A 257 8.56 -2.86 11.48
CA LEU A 257 8.26 -2.14 10.24
C LEU A 257 9.38 -2.34 9.21
N ALA A 258 9.05 -2.23 7.92
CA ALA A 258 9.97 -2.43 6.80
C ALA A 258 11.24 -1.55 6.87
N ASN A 259 11.15 -0.37 7.48
CA ASN A 259 12.27 0.54 7.73
C ASN A 259 13.18 0.11 8.92
N GLY A 260 12.96 -1.10 9.45
CA GLY A 260 13.73 -1.67 10.55
C GLY A 260 13.26 -1.25 11.93
N ASP A 261 12.17 -0.49 12.05
CA ASP A 261 11.68 -0.04 13.35
C ASP A 261 11.00 -1.14 14.16
N THR A 262 11.51 -1.39 15.37
CA THR A 262 10.97 -2.36 16.34
C THR A 262 10.11 -1.72 17.42
N THR A 263 9.96 -0.39 17.42
CA THR A 263 9.19 0.35 18.44
C THR A 263 7.82 0.82 17.93
N GLY A 264 7.64 0.95 16.62
CA GLY A 264 6.44 1.50 15.97
C GLY A 264 6.48 3.02 15.76
N TYR A 265 7.45 3.72 16.34
CA TYR A 265 7.51 5.19 16.22
C TYR A 265 7.94 5.66 14.83
N GLY A 266 8.57 4.79 14.07
CA GLY A 266 8.96 4.99 12.68
C GLY A 266 7.83 4.77 11.68
N PHE A 267 6.58 4.63 12.14
CA PHE A 267 5.42 4.50 11.25
C PHE A 267 5.07 5.84 10.62
N HIS A 268 4.65 5.79 9.37
CA HIS A 268 4.29 6.97 8.61
C HIS A 268 3.25 6.58 7.55
N GLY A 269 2.59 7.59 6.98
CA GLY A 269 1.71 7.42 5.84
C GLY A 269 2.06 8.41 4.75
N ASP A 270 1.79 8.02 3.51
CA ASP A 270 2.03 8.82 2.32
C ASP A 270 0.75 8.91 1.48
N PHE A 271 0.55 10.07 0.86
CA PHE A 271 -0.62 10.38 0.04
C PHE A 271 -0.19 11.06 -1.25
N VAL A 272 -0.74 10.59 -2.38
CA VAL A 272 -0.78 11.34 -3.64
C VAL A 272 -2.22 11.48 -4.08
N ASN A 273 -2.64 12.73 -4.31
CA ASN A 273 -3.98 13.04 -4.76
C ASN A 273 -4.22 12.49 -6.18
N GLY A 274 -5.33 11.79 -6.32
CA GLY A 274 -5.88 11.32 -7.58
C GLY A 274 -7.40 11.43 -7.62
N TRP A 275 -8.01 12.29 -6.79
CA TRP A 275 -9.45 12.56 -6.84
C TRP A 275 -9.86 13.28 -8.12
N GLU A 276 -11.08 13.00 -8.60
CA GLU A 276 -11.79 13.96 -9.43
C GLU A 276 -12.17 15.18 -8.58
N ILE A 277 -11.40 16.27 -8.74
CA ILE A 277 -11.48 17.45 -7.87
C ILE A 277 -12.90 18.05 -7.78
N PRO A 278 -13.67 18.20 -8.89
CA PRO A 278 -15.05 18.68 -8.80
C PRO A 278 -15.93 17.81 -7.89
N THR A 279 -15.86 16.48 -8.03
CA THR A 279 -16.65 15.54 -7.23
C THR A 279 -16.20 15.54 -5.77
N LEU A 280 -14.88 15.60 -5.50
CA LEU A 280 -14.39 15.76 -4.13
C LEU A 280 -14.89 17.06 -3.50
N THR A 281 -14.90 18.16 -4.26
CA THR A 281 -15.41 19.46 -3.80
C THR A 281 -16.90 19.38 -3.45
N GLU A 282 -17.68 18.67 -4.25
CA GLU A 282 -19.09 18.40 -3.94
C GLU A 282 -19.23 17.59 -2.64
N GLY A 283 -18.43 16.52 -2.47
CA GLY A 283 -18.38 15.72 -1.25
C GLY A 283 -18.02 16.53 -0.01
N ILE A 284 -17.03 17.42 -0.11
CA ILE A 284 -16.63 18.34 0.97
C ILE A 284 -17.80 19.25 1.37
N ASN A 285 -18.51 19.81 0.41
CA ASN A 285 -19.56 20.80 0.67
C ASN A 285 -20.88 20.19 1.15
N ASN A 286 -21.20 18.97 0.69
CA ASN A 286 -22.54 18.39 0.83
C ASN A 286 -22.59 17.20 1.79
N CYS A 287 -21.48 16.49 2.05
CA CYS A 287 -21.47 15.36 2.99
C CYS A 287 -21.24 15.81 4.43
N LEU A 288 -22.23 16.55 4.94
CA LEU A 288 -22.25 17.14 6.27
C LEU A 288 -22.94 16.27 7.34
N ASP A 289 -22.61 16.59 8.58
CA ASP A 289 -23.21 16.26 9.86
C ASP A 289 -24.52 15.49 9.91
N GLY A 290 -24.57 14.17 9.77
CA GLY A 290 -25.87 13.47 9.85
C GLY A 290 -26.80 13.64 8.64
N GLU A 291 -26.27 14.06 7.49
CA GLU A 291 -26.94 13.90 6.18
C GLU A 291 -26.85 12.42 5.75
N PRO A 292 -27.96 11.66 5.82
CA PRO A 292 -27.94 10.26 5.43
C PRO A 292 -27.68 10.14 3.93
N ASN A 293 -26.95 9.10 3.53
CA ASN A 293 -26.74 8.73 2.12
C ASN A 293 -25.92 9.70 1.26
N CYS A 294 -25.35 10.79 1.80
CA CYS A 294 -24.58 11.73 0.97
C CYS A 294 -23.46 11.05 0.14
N PRO A 295 -22.61 10.18 0.71
CA PRO A 295 -21.59 9.50 -0.09
C PRO A 295 -22.18 8.67 -1.25
N SER A 296 -23.36 8.06 -1.05
CA SER A 296 -24.06 7.28 -2.09
C SER A 296 -24.78 8.13 -3.14
N GLU A 297 -25.00 9.42 -2.87
CA GLU A 297 -25.60 10.36 -3.82
C GLU A 297 -24.55 11.07 -4.69
N ILE A 298 -23.33 11.25 -4.17
CA ILE A 298 -22.26 11.98 -4.84
C ILE A 298 -21.27 11.04 -5.55
N PHE A 299 -20.92 9.92 -4.91
CA PHE A 299 -19.88 9.02 -5.42
C PHE A 299 -20.47 7.79 -6.09
N THR A 300 -19.72 7.25 -7.04
CA THR A 300 -20.01 5.92 -7.59
C THR A 300 -19.03 4.89 -7.01
N PHE A 301 -19.52 3.68 -6.80
CA PHE A 301 -18.77 2.64 -6.10
C PHE A 301 -18.39 1.49 -7.05
N TYR A 302 -17.19 0.95 -6.83
CA TYR A 302 -16.80 -0.35 -7.37
C TYR A 302 -17.50 -1.47 -6.62
N ASP A 303 -17.72 -2.59 -7.29
CA ASP A 303 -18.00 -3.83 -6.59
C ASP A 303 -16.74 -4.25 -5.83
N GLN A 304 -16.94 -4.85 -4.67
CA GLN A 304 -15.83 -5.23 -3.81
C GLN A 304 -14.87 -6.21 -4.49
N SER A 305 -15.38 -7.15 -5.29
CA SER A 305 -14.55 -8.08 -6.08
C SER A 305 -13.59 -7.33 -7.01
N ASP A 306 -14.08 -6.30 -7.70
CA ASP A 306 -13.28 -5.52 -8.66
C ASP A 306 -12.10 -4.84 -7.95
N THR A 307 -12.35 -4.30 -6.75
CA THR A 307 -11.30 -3.64 -5.98
C THR A 307 -10.24 -4.63 -5.47
N GLN A 308 -10.62 -5.87 -5.14
CA GLN A 308 -9.67 -6.89 -4.71
C GLN A 308 -8.85 -7.44 -5.87
N GLU A 309 -9.42 -7.47 -7.07
CA GLU A 309 -8.73 -7.88 -8.30
C GLU A 309 -7.78 -6.78 -8.83
N CYS A 310 -7.92 -5.53 -8.38
CA CYS A 310 -7.07 -4.42 -8.80
C CYS A 310 -5.66 -4.52 -8.18
N LYS A 311 -4.84 -5.42 -8.71
CA LYS A 311 -3.44 -5.64 -8.31
C LYS A 311 -2.54 -5.49 -9.52
N ILE A 312 -1.51 -4.66 -9.40
CA ILE A 312 -0.52 -4.44 -10.46
C ILE A 312 0.74 -5.24 -10.17
N ALA A 313 1.49 -5.56 -11.22
CA ALA A 313 2.81 -6.14 -11.05
C ALA A 313 3.79 -5.11 -10.44
N PRO A 314 4.67 -5.55 -9.53
CA PRO A 314 5.69 -4.68 -8.96
C PRO A 314 6.67 -4.18 -10.04
N MET A 315 7.17 -2.96 -9.87
CA MET A 315 8.24 -2.40 -10.70
C MET A 315 9.59 -3.08 -10.44
N LEU A 316 9.75 -3.65 -9.24
CA LEU A 316 10.96 -4.32 -8.80
C LEU A 316 10.82 -5.84 -8.81
N SER A 317 11.83 -6.51 -9.36
CA SER A 317 12.02 -7.95 -9.16
C SER A 317 12.73 -8.20 -7.83
N GLU A 318 12.00 -8.00 -6.73
CA GLU A 318 12.47 -8.21 -5.36
C GLU A 318 11.43 -8.98 -4.54
N THR A 319 11.88 -9.97 -3.76
CA THR A 319 10.99 -10.69 -2.86
C THR A 319 10.75 -9.88 -1.60
N VAL A 320 9.52 -9.40 -1.42
CA VAL A 320 9.10 -8.56 -0.27
C VAL A 320 7.93 -9.17 0.53
N THR A 321 7.57 -10.41 0.23
CA THR A 321 6.49 -11.19 0.87
C THR A 321 7.01 -12.59 1.24
N GLY A 322 6.29 -13.28 2.12
CA GLY A 322 6.65 -14.61 2.59
C GLY A 322 7.75 -14.57 3.65
N THR A 323 8.58 -15.62 3.68
CA THR A 323 9.70 -15.74 4.63
C THR A 323 11.00 -15.25 3.99
N LEU A 324 11.59 -14.22 4.58
CA LEU A 324 12.79 -13.52 4.13
C LEU A 324 13.94 -13.76 5.12
N SER A 325 15.17 -13.88 4.61
CA SER A 325 16.37 -13.97 5.45
C SER A 325 16.83 -12.62 6.02
N ALA A 326 16.38 -11.51 5.42
CA ALA A 326 16.64 -10.13 5.84
C ALA A 326 15.50 -9.22 5.37
N LEU A 327 15.32 -8.07 6.01
CA LEU A 327 14.42 -7.04 5.49
C LEU A 327 14.99 -6.46 4.18
N PRO A 328 14.13 -6.21 3.17
CA PRO A 328 14.53 -5.52 1.94
C PRO A 328 15.17 -4.15 2.20
N GLY A 329 16.03 -3.70 1.30
CA GLY A 329 16.74 -2.42 1.42
C GLY A 329 17.84 -2.37 2.48
N CYS A 330 18.40 -3.53 2.85
CA CYS A 330 19.42 -3.65 3.89
C CYS A 330 18.97 -3.11 5.27
N ASN A 331 17.66 -2.98 5.49
CA ASN A 331 17.12 -2.44 6.74
C ASN A 331 17.44 -3.38 7.91
N LYS A 332 17.92 -2.81 9.02
CA LYS A 332 18.29 -3.57 10.21
C LYS A 332 17.34 -3.26 11.35
N PRO A 333 16.94 -4.26 12.15
CA PRO A 333 16.19 -4.02 13.38
C PRO A 333 16.89 -2.98 14.26
N SER A 334 16.15 -1.94 14.62
CA SER A 334 16.59 -0.85 15.49
C SER A 334 15.47 -0.45 16.44
N SER A 335 15.83 -0.21 17.71
CA SER A 335 14.91 0.16 18.79
C SER A 335 15.15 1.57 19.33
N GLY A 336 16.09 2.33 18.74
CA GLY A 336 16.47 3.65 19.25
C GLY A 336 17.21 3.64 20.59
N PRO A 337 17.17 4.74 21.37
CA PRO A 337 16.32 5.94 21.16
C PRO A 337 16.86 6.91 20.09
N ALA A 338 18.10 6.72 19.64
CA ALA A 338 18.64 7.52 18.55
C ALA A 338 17.83 7.31 17.27
N GLU A 339 17.66 8.39 16.50
CA GLU A 339 17.06 8.31 15.17
C GLU A 339 17.80 7.29 14.31
N TYR A 340 17.04 6.56 13.51
CA TYR A 340 17.61 5.58 12.61
C TYR A 340 18.38 6.28 11.49
N VAL A 341 19.59 5.79 11.22
CA VAL A 341 20.37 6.20 10.06
C VAL A 341 20.32 5.03 9.07
N PRO A 342 19.62 5.17 7.93
CA PRO A 342 19.54 4.12 6.94
C PRO A 342 20.93 3.70 6.46
N PRO A 343 21.27 2.41 6.47
CA PRO A 343 22.56 1.95 5.97
C PRO A 343 22.60 2.11 4.44
N SER A 344 23.80 2.38 3.90
CA SER A 344 24.01 2.25 2.45
C SER A 344 23.77 0.80 2.04
N CYS A 345 22.93 0.57 1.02
CA CYS A 345 22.65 -0.76 0.52
C CYS A 345 23.32 -0.98 -0.86
N PRO A 346 24.44 -1.73 -0.93
CA PRO A 346 25.13 -1.96 -2.21
C PRO A 346 24.26 -2.68 -3.25
N GLN A 347 23.26 -3.45 -2.80
CA GLN A 347 22.33 -4.18 -3.65
C GLN A 347 21.41 -3.23 -4.45
N ASP A 348 21.09 -2.07 -3.90
CA ASP A 348 20.25 -1.07 -4.58
C ASP A 348 20.95 -0.48 -5.81
N ILE A 349 22.28 -0.35 -5.77
CA ILE A 349 23.08 0.06 -6.94
C ILE A 349 23.01 -1.00 -8.06
N ALA A 350 22.97 -2.28 -7.71
CA ALA A 350 22.87 -3.36 -8.68
C ALA A 350 21.47 -3.42 -9.31
N LEU A 351 20.42 -3.26 -8.50
CA LEU A 351 19.03 -3.19 -8.96
C LEU A 351 18.79 -1.97 -9.86
N ALA A 352 19.25 -0.78 -9.44
CA ALA A 352 19.15 0.44 -10.24
C ALA A 352 19.90 0.30 -11.59
N LYS A 353 21.07 -0.35 -11.61
CA LYS A 353 21.80 -0.64 -12.85
C LYS A 353 21.05 -1.60 -13.78
N PHE A 354 20.38 -2.61 -13.24
CA PHE A 354 19.59 -3.56 -14.02
C PHE A 354 18.40 -2.88 -14.71
N LEU A 355 17.70 -1.99 -14.00
CA LEU A 355 16.61 -1.16 -14.56
C LEU A 355 17.10 -0.17 -15.63
N LEU A 356 18.37 0.25 -15.55
CA LEU A 356 19.01 1.21 -16.45
C LEU A 356 19.62 0.60 -17.72
N THR A 357 19.83 -0.72 -17.78
CA THR A 357 20.48 -1.34 -18.93
C THR A 357 19.49 -1.60 -20.07
N PRO A 358 19.68 -1.00 -21.27
CA PRO A 358 18.98 -1.45 -22.46
C PRO A 358 19.39 -2.91 -22.71
N SER A 359 18.41 -3.81 -22.77
CA SER A 359 18.56 -5.24 -22.96
C SER A 359 19.69 -5.61 -23.93
N ARG A 360 20.85 -6.00 -23.39
CA ARG A 360 21.77 -6.90 -24.08
C ARG A 360 21.58 -8.27 -23.47
N LEU A 361 20.87 -9.14 -24.19
CA LEU A 361 20.85 -10.58 -23.92
C LEU A 361 22.29 -11.06 -23.76
N SER A 362 22.71 -11.35 -22.53
CA SER A 362 23.84 -12.24 -22.29
C SER A 362 23.27 -13.62 -22.06
N THR A 363 23.27 -14.41 -23.14
CA THR A 363 23.02 -15.84 -23.14
C THR A 363 24.13 -16.54 -22.37
N THR A 364 23.92 -16.77 -21.08
CA THR A 364 24.36 -17.97 -20.35
C THR A 364 23.92 -17.83 -18.88
N VAL A 365 22.98 -18.68 -18.46
CA VAL A 365 22.88 -19.34 -17.12
C VAL A 365 21.49 -20.00 -16.98
N SER A 366 21.55 -21.33 -16.81
CA SER A 366 20.72 -22.26 -16.04
C SER A 366 19.19 -22.18 -16.01
N LYS A 367 18.58 -23.37 -16.18
CA LYS A 367 17.15 -23.71 -16.17
C LYS A 367 16.35 -23.14 -14.98
N SER A 368 15.11 -22.77 -15.31
CA SER A 368 14.03 -22.13 -14.54
C SER A 368 14.22 -20.64 -14.28
N SER A 369 13.65 -19.83 -15.18
CA SER A 369 13.54 -18.38 -15.07
C SER A 369 12.16 -18.03 -14.52
N THR A 370 12.00 -18.08 -13.21
CA THR A 370 10.87 -17.45 -12.53
C THR A 370 10.97 -15.94 -12.71
N LEU A 371 9.96 -15.34 -13.36
CA LEU A 371 9.76 -13.91 -13.57
C LEU A 371 9.37 -13.22 -12.24
N PRO A 372 9.30 -11.86 -12.18
CA PRO A 372 8.75 -11.19 -11.02
C PRO A 372 7.38 -11.78 -10.67
N PHE A 373 7.07 -11.90 -9.38
CA PHE A 373 5.79 -12.42 -8.88
C PHE A 373 5.57 -13.95 -8.96
N GLY A 374 6.63 -14.75 -9.06
CA GLY A 374 6.49 -16.23 -8.99
C GLY A 374 5.89 -16.86 -10.24
N ILE A 375 5.86 -16.13 -11.36
CA ILE A 375 5.44 -16.63 -12.67
C ILE A 375 6.61 -17.37 -13.31
N VAL A 376 6.39 -18.51 -13.96
CA VAL A 376 7.46 -19.25 -14.63
C VAL A 376 7.37 -19.04 -16.14
N ASN A 377 8.48 -18.62 -16.77
CA ASN A 377 8.53 -18.56 -18.22
C ASN A 377 8.67 -19.97 -18.82
N LEU A 378 7.56 -20.47 -19.38
CA LEU A 378 7.49 -21.78 -20.02
C LEU A 378 7.56 -21.75 -21.56
N SER A 379 7.74 -20.57 -22.15
CA SER A 379 7.63 -20.39 -23.61
C SER A 379 8.68 -21.20 -24.37
N THR A 380 9.91 -21.22 -23.87
CA THR A 380 11.03 -21.94 -24.50
C THR A 380 11.21 -23.36 -23.98
N SER A 381 10.78 -23.65 -22.75
CA SER A 381 11.00 -24.95 -22.10
C SER A 381 9.87 -25.95 -22.38
N LYS A 382 8.62 -25.49 -22.46
CA LYS A 382 7.43 -26.32 -22.66
C LYS A 382 6.54 -25.86 -23.81
N GLY A 383 6.77 -24.67 -24.38
CA GLY A 383 5.90 -24.11 -25.43
C GLY A 383 4.58 -23.59 -24.90
N TRP A 384 4.58 -23.03 -23.68
CA TRP A 384 3.41 -22.42 -23.04
C TRP A 384 3.71 -20.99 -22.63
N THR A 385 2.74 -20.10 -22.77
CA THR A 385 2.85 -18.70 -22.34
C THR A 385 1.93 -18.44 -21.16
N TYR A 386 2.40 -17.61 -20.22
CA TYR A 386 1.54 -17.05 -19.18
C TYR A 386 0.55 -16.08 -19.82
N LEU A 387 -0.72 -16.14 -19.40
CA LEU A 387 -1.77 -15.24 -19.84
C LEU A 387 -2.09 -14.15 -18.83
N GLY A 388 -1.92 -14.42 -17.53
CA GLY A 388 -2.36 -13.53 -16.46
C GLY A 388 -3.16 -14.27 -15.40
N CYS A 389 -3.75 -13.50 -14.48
CA CYS A 389 -4.69 -14.00 -13.49
C CYS A 389 -6.13 -13.78 -13.96
N GLY A 390 -6.90 -14.85 -14.06
CA GLY A 390 -8.34 -14.78 -14.30
C GLY A 390 -9.13 -14.98 -13.01
N THR A 391 -10.39 -14.55 -13.01
CA THR A 391 -11.36 -14.90 -11.96
C THR A 391 -11.74 -16.38 -12.11
N ASP A 392 -11.97 -17.10 -11.01
CA ASP A 392 -12.49 -18.47 -11.02
C ASP A 392 -13.35 -18.72 -9.78
N VAL A 393 -14.66 -18.88 -9.95
CA VAL A 393 -15.59 -19.06 -8.82
C VAL A 393 -16.21 -20.45 -8.81
N ALA A 394 -16.34 -21.03 -7.62
CA ALA A 394 -17.00 -22.32 -7.45
C ALA A 394 -18.44 -22.27 -8.04
N GLY A 395 -18.75 -23.22 -8.92
CA GLY A 395 -20.04 -23.28 -9.63
C GLY A 395 -20.08 -22.53 -10.98
N ASN A 396 -19.13 -21.64 -11.25
CA ASN A 396 -18.93 -21.03 -12.57
C ASN A 396 -17.44 -21.02 -12.92
N ARG A 397 -16.86 -22.22 -12.98
CA ARG A 397 -15.42 -22.47 -13.19
C ARG A 397 -14.91 -21.91 -14.51
N THR A 398 -13.70 -21.36 -14.47
CA THR A 398 -13.04 -20.79 -15.67
C THR A 398 -12.50 -21.87 -16.61
N LEU A 399 -11.89 -22.91 -16.05
CA LEU A 399 -11.46 -24.11 -16.76
C LEU A 399 -12.10 -25.33 -16.08
N ASN A 400 -12.72 -26.24 -16.83
CA ASN A 400 -13.48 -27.34 -16.20
C ASN A 400 -13.50 -28.66 -17.00
N ALA A 401 -12.66 -28.81 -18.03
CA ALA A 401 -12.65 -30.01 -18.86
C ALA A 401 -11.95 -31.21 -18.18
N ASP A 402 -10.79 -30.97 -17.57
CA ASP A 402 -10.01 -31.95 -16.77
C ASP A 402 -9.44 -31.24 -15.53
N TRP A 403 -9.18 -31.98 -14.45
CA TRP A 403 -8.55 -31.41 -13.26
C TRP A 403 -7.76 -32.45 -12.44
N GLU A 404 -6.80 -31.98 -11.65
CA GLU A 404 -6.13 -32.75 -10.61
C GLU A 404 -5.77 -31.87 -9.39
N GLY A 405 -5.57 -32.50 -8.23
CA GLY A 405 -5.10 -31.85 -7.01
C GLY A 405 -3.91 -32.58 -6.42
N ASN A 406 -2.84 -31.84 -6.08
CA ASN A 406 -1.61 -32.40 -5.54
C ASN A 406 -0.91 -31.43 -4.58
N ASN A 407 -0.44 -31.95 -3.44
CA ASN A 407 0.34 -31.19 -2.46
C ASN A 407 1.78 -30.89 -2.91
N THR A 408 2.20 -31.39 -4.07
CA THR A 408 3.47 -31.03 -4.71
C THR A 408 3.25 -30.25 -6.01
N MET A 409 2.10 -29.56 -6.16
CA MET A 409 1.78 -28.79 -7.37
C MET A 409 2.81 -27.70 -7.63
N THR A 410 3.24 -27.60 -8.89
CA THR A 410 4.07 -26.52 -9.46
C THR A 410 3.43 -26.05 -10.75
N ILE A 411 3.86 -24.91 -11.26
CA ILE A 411 3.40 -24.41 -12.56
C ILE A 411 3.73 -25.43 -13.67
N GLU A 412 4.93 -26.00 -13.63
CA GLU A 412 5.40 -27.00 -14.59
C GLU A 412 4.57 -28.27 -14.57
N THR A 413 4.24 -28.79 -13.38
CA THR A 413 3.48 -30.05 -13.26
C THR A 413 2.06 -29.90 -13.79
N CYS A 414 1.40 -28.76 -13.53
CA CYS A 414 0.07 -28.52 -14.07
C CYS A 414 0.07 -28.43 -15.60
N VAL A 415 1.03 -27.70 -16.17
CA VAL A 415 1.18 -27.60 -17.63
C VAL A 415 1.47 -28.97 -18.27
N ASP A 416 2.29 -29.81 -17.63
CA ASP A 416 2.56 -31.17 -18.09
C ASP A 416 1.31 -32.04 -18.05
N PHE A 417 0.51 -31.94 -16.99
CA PHE A 417 -0.78 -32.64 -16.87
C PHE A 417 -1.74 -32.24 -17.99
N CYS A 418 -2.03 -30.94 -18.17
CA CYS A 418 -2.93 -30.47 -19.23
C CYS A 418 -2.41 -30.82 -20.63
N SER A 419 -1.09 -30.73 -20.85
CA SER A 419 -0.46 -31.18 -22.10
C SER A 419 -0.68 -32.68 -22.36
N SER A 420 -0.59 -33.51 -21.32
CA SER A 420 -0.81 -34.97 -21.42
C SER A 420 -2.27 -35.34 -21.74
N LYS A 421 -3.22 -34.48 -21.36
CA LYS A 421 -4.64 -34.58 -21.68
C LYS A 421 -5.00 -34.04 -23.05
N GLY A 422 -4.08 -33.32 -23.70
CA GLY A 422 -4.29 -32.73 -25.02
C GLY A 422 -4.90 -31.33 -25.00
N HIS A 423 -5.04 -30.72 -23.82
CA HIS A 423 -5.66 -29.40 -23.67
C HIS A 423 -4.73 -28.25 -24.06
N THR A 424 -5.34 -27.10 -24.37
CA THR A 424 -4.65 -25.87 -24.80
C THR A 424 -4.55 -24.80 -23.72
N TYR A 425 -5.33 -24.90 -22.64
CA TYR A 425 -5.24 -24.07 -21.46
C TYR A 425 -4.95 -24.91 -20.20
N ALA A 426 -4.19 -24.31 -19.30
CA ALA A 426 -3.86 -24.82 -17.99
C ALA A 426 -4.05 -23.69 -16.98
N GLY A 427 -4.61 -24.01 -15.82
CA GLY A 427 -4.89 -23.04 -14.79
C GLY A 427 -4.69 -23.62 -13.40
N MET A 428 -4.09 -22.83 -12.51
CA MET A 428 -3.77 -23.27 -11.16
C MET A 428 -4.56 -22.46 -10.14
N GLU A 429 -5.13 -23.16 -9.16
CA GLU A 429 -5.97 -22.59 -8.11
C GLU A 429 -5.55 -23.13 -6.73
N PHE A 430 -5.76 -22.33 -5.68
CA PHE A 430 -5.53 -22.72 -4.28
C PHE A 430 -4.18 -23.40 -3.99
N GLY A 431 -3.11 -23.01 -4.70
CA GLY A 431 -1.76 -23.51 -4.53
C GLY A 431 -1.54 -24.97 -4.94
N SER A 432 -2.59 -25.77 -5.07
CA SER A 432 -2.52 -27.24 -5.12
C SER A 432 -3.42 -27.86 -6.20
N GLN A 433 -4.27 -27.06 -6.86
CA GLN A 433 -5.23 -27.53 -7.85
C GLN A 433 -4.77 -27.11 -9.25
N CYS A 434 -4.98 -27.99 -10.21
CA CYS A 434 -4.73 -27.78 -11.63
C CYS A 434 -5.99 -28.10 -12.42
N TYR A 435 -6.37 -27.19 -13.31
CA TYR A 435 -7.52 -27.27 -14.19
C TYR A 435 -7.08 -27.10 -15.63
N CYS A 436 -7.75 -27.80 -16.54
CA CYS A 436 -7.45 -27.76 -17.97
C CYS A 436 -8.72 -27.50 -18.78
N ASP A 437 -8.57 -26.84 -19.92
CA ASP A 437 -9.64 -26.66 -20.89
C ASP A 437 -9.07 -26.40 -22.29
N ASP A 438 -9.95 -26.39 -23.28
CA ASP A 438 -9.63 -25.95 -24.65
C ASP A 438 -10.20 -24.58 -25.00
N THR A 439 -10.94 -23.99 -24.06
CA THR A 439 -11.53 -22.67 -24.20
C THR A 439 -11.27 -21.82 -22.96
N LEU A 440 -11.15 -20.51 -23.17
CA LEU A 440 -11.07 -19.53 -22.10
C LEU A 440 -12.25 -18.55 -22.25
N PRO A 441 -13.21 -18.52 -21.31
CA PRO A 441 -14.31 -17.56 -21.33
C PRO A 441 -13.79 -16.11 -21.25
N ALA A 442 -14.27 -15.23 -22.13
CA ALA A 442 -13.78 -13.85 -22.22
C ALA A 442 -14.12 -13.00 -20.99
N ASP A 443 -15.21 -13.31 -20.29
CA ASP A 443 -15.67 -12.65 -19.06
C ASP A 443 -14.85 -13.03 -17.82
N ARG A 444 -13.98 -14.03 -17.93
CA ARG A 444 -13.10 -14.53 -16.87
C ARG A 444 -11.63 -14.60 -17.30
N ALA A 445 -11.33 -14.04 -18.47
CA ALA A 445 -9.97 -13.96 -18.99
C ALA A 445 -9.17 -12.92 -18.20
N PRO A 446 -7.82 -13.06 -18.12
CA PRO A 446 -7.01 -12.09 -17.43
C PRO A 446 -7.11 -10.67 -18.00
N VAL A 447 -7.07 -9.69 -17.10
CA VAL A 447 -6.90 -8.29 -17.48
C VAL A 447 -5.41 -8.02 -17.73
N PRO A 448 -5.01 -7.46 -18.88
CA PRO A 448 -3.61 -7.16 -19.17
C PRO A 448 -2.94 -6.32 -18.08
N ASP A 449 -1.69 -6.64 -17.78
CA ASP A 449 -0.83 -5.98 -16.78
C ASP A 449 -1.37 -5.99 -15.33
N MET A 450 -2.50 -6.67 -15.07
CA MET A 450 -3.01 -6.96 -13.74
C MET A 450 -2.64 -8.38 -13.32
N ILE A 451 -2.16 -8.51 -12.10
CA ILE A 451 -1.82 -9.80 -11.50
C ILE A 451 -2.98 -10.39 -10.70
N GLY A 452 -4.02 -9.60 -10.40
CA GLY A 452 -5.22 -10.06 -9.73
C GLY A 452 -4.98 -10.75 -8.38
N ASN A 453 -5.94 -11.57 -7.97
CA ASN A 453 -5.88 -12.34 -6.73
C ASN A 453 -5.03 -13.63 -6.82
N CYS A 454 -4.28 -13.80 -7.91
CA CYS A 454 -3.36 -14.92 -8.08
C CYS A 454 -2.08 -14.64 -7.29
N ILE A 455 -2.15 -14.73 -5.97
CA ILE A 455 -1.05 -14.41 -5.06
C ILE A 455 -0.68 -15.59 -4.13
N MET A 456 -1.33 -16.74 -4.29
CA MET A 456 -1.12 -17.91 -3.46
C MET A 456 0.10 -18.71 -3.95
N PRO A 457 1.06 -19.04 -3.06
CA PRO A 457 2.20 -19.87 -3.42
C PRO A 457 1.79 -21.28 -3.84
N CYS A 458 2.50 -21.87 -4.79
CA CYS A 458 2.34 -23.27 -5.15
C CYS A 458 2.78 -24.19 -4.01
N ALA A 459 2.03 -25.28 -3.77
CA ALA A 459 2.29 -26.24 -2.71
C ALA A 459 3.63 -26.99 -2.88
N GLY A 460 4.02 -27.25 -4.12
CA GLY A 460 5.30 -27.89 -4.47
C GLY A 460 6.48 -26.93 -4.59
N ASN A 461 6.23 -25.63 -4.76
CA ASN A 461 7.28 -24.61 -4.81
C ASN A 461 6.75 -23.25 -4.36
N SER A 462 7.10 -22.84 -3.14
CA SER A 462 6.63 -21.58 -2.57
C SER A 462 7.21 -20.32 -3.24
N ARG A 463 8.09 -20.47 -4.24
CA ARG A 463 8.59 -19.37 -5.08
C ARG A 463 7.73 -19.17 -6.33
N GLU A 464 6.81 -20.07 -6.60
CA GLU A 464 5.87 -20.00 -7.71
C GLU A 464 4.48 -19.62 -7.23
N THR A 465 3.68 -19.04 -8.12
CA THR A 465 2.33 -18.57 -7.83
C THR A 465 1.30 -19.44 -8.54
N CYS A 466 0.37 -20.04 -7.79
CA CYS A 466 -0.62 -21.02 -8.24
C CYS A 466 -2.04 -20.61 -7.84
N GLY A 467 -2.50 -19.49 -8.39
CA GLY A 467 -3.86 -18.99 -8.21
C GLY A 467 -4.08 -18.30 -6.87
N GLY A 468 -5.33 -18.33 -6.40
CA GLY A 468 -5.74 -17.76 -5.13
C GLY A 468 -7.21 -18.03 -4.85
N ASN A 469 -7.77 -17.32 -3.87
CA ASN A 469 -9.20 -17.37 -3.62
C ASN A 469 -9.96 -16.72 -4.77
N ALA A 470 -10.92 -17.43 -5.33
CA ALA A 470 -11.70 -17.01 -6.49
C ALA A 470 -10.86 -16.62 -7.73
N ALA A 471 -9.64 -17.16 -7.88
CA ALA A 471 -8.66 -16.69 -8.85
C ALA A 471 -7.76 -17.81 -9.39
N ILE A 472 -7.56 -17.84 -10.71
CA ILE A 472 -6.83 -18.87 -11.43
C ILE A 472 -5.66 -18.29 -12.23
N THR A 473 -4.46 -18.82 -12.00
CA THR A 473 -3.26 -18.44 -12.77
C THR A 473 -3.26 -19.18 -14.11
N LEU A 474 -3.37 -18.46 -15.23
CA LEU A 474 -3.63 -19.07 -16.54
C LEU A 474 -2.39 -19.13 -17.43
N TYR A 475 -2.22 -20.27 -18.10
CA TYR A 475 -1.24 -20.51 -19.15
C TYR A 475 -1.93 -21.06 -20.41
N GLN A 476 -1.37 -20.73 -21.57
CA GLN A 476 -1.84 -21.21 -22.86
C GLN A 476 -0.72 -21.85 -23.66
N LYS A 477 -1.04 -22.96 -24.32
CA LYS A 477 -0.14 -23.62 -25.27
C LYS A 477 0.09 -22.73 -26.48
N CYS A 478 1.36 -22.53 -26.84
CA CYS A 478 1.71 -21.71 -27.99
C CYS A 478 1.33 -22.40 -29.31
N GLY A 479 0.77 -21.65 -30.26
CA GLY A 479 0.50 -22.12 -31.62
C GLY A 479 1.76 -22.36 -32.44
N ALA A 480 1.62 -22.96 -33.63
CA ALA A 480 2.71 -23.42 -34.52
C ALA A 480 3.62 -22.33 -35.12
N GLY A 481 3.66 -21.11 -34.54
CA GLY A 481 4.38 -19.96 -35.12
C GLY A 481 5.00 -18.94 -34.17
N LYS A 482 4.89 -19.10 -32.83
CA LYS A 482 5.55 -18.36 -31.71
C LYS A 482 4.54 -18.13 -30.58
N CYS A 483 5.02 -18.15 -29.34
CA CYS A 483 4.28 -17.60 -28.21
C CYS A 483 4.12 -16.09 -28.43
N THR A 484 2.89 -15.59 -28.58
CA THR A 484 2.62 -14.17 -28.35
C THR A 484 2.47 -14.02 -26.84
N PRO A 485 3.42 -13.39 -26.14
CA PRO A 485 3.21 -13.11 -24.73
C PRO A 485 1.96 -12.23 -24.63
N SER A 486 0.96 -12.62 -23.83
CA SER A 486 0.21 -11.59 -23.11
C SER A 486 1.27 -10.78 -22.37
N SER A 487 1.23 -9.46 -22.48
CA SER A 487 2.25 -8.57 -21.92
C SER A 487 2.63 -9.04 -20.52
N ILE A 488 3.80 -9.66 -20.39
CA ILE A 488 4.40 -9.80 -19.08
C ILE A 488 4.59 -8.35 -18.65
N PRO A 489 3.98 -7.90 -17.55
CA PRO A 489 4.04 -6.50 -17.16
C PRO A 489 5.51 -6.12 -17.02
N SER A 490 5.99 -5.40 -18.03
CA SER A 490 7.35 -4.89 -18.11
C SER A 490 7.22 -3.41 -17.83
N SER A 491 7.21 -3.06 -16.55
CA SER A 491 7.35 -1.70 -16.07
C SER A 491 8.73 -1.18 -16.45
N THR A 492 8.86 -0.67 -17.68
CA THR A 492 10.05 0.06 -18.13
C THR A 492 10.14 1.37 -17.35
N VAL A 493 11.02 1.39 -16.35
CA VAL A 493 11.39 2.62 -15.64
C VAL A 493 12.24 3.47 -16.57
N SER A 494 11.70 4.60 -17.03
CA SER A 494 12.46 5.60 -17.79
C SER A 494 13.27 6.47 -16.81
N VAL A 495 14.47 6.02 -16.40
CA VAL A 495 15.33 6.82 -15.52
C VAL A 495 16.07 7.88 -16.34
N ARG A 496 15.77 9.17 -16.15
CA ARG A 496 16.62 10.28 -16.63
C ARG A 496 17.82 10.41 -15.69
N MET A 497 19.02 10.07 -16.18
CA MET A 497 20.28 10.40 -15.50
C MET A 497 20.45 11.93 -15.41
N HIS A 498 20.38 12.50 -14.21
CA HIS A 498 21.05 13.78 -13.94
C HIS A 498 22.51 13.48 -13.61
N SER A 499 23.41 13.84 -14.54
CA SER A 499 24.85 13.79 -14.32
C SER A 499 25.24 14.78 -13.22
N MET A 500 25.44 14.29 -11.99
CA MET A 500 26.15 15.05 -10.96
C MET A 500 27.62 15.15 -11.38
N LYS A 501 27.97 16.24 -12.08
CA LYS A 501 29.37 16.66 -12.16
C LYS A 501 29.85 16.99 -10.75
N ARG A 502 30.93 16.32 -10.31
CA ARG A 502 31.73 16.73 -9.17
C ARG A 502 32.12 18.21 -9.32
N SER A 503 31.51 19.11 -8.57
CA SER A 503 32.06 20.43 -8.29
C SER A 503 32.24 20.59 -6.78
N ARG A 504 33.34 21.25 -6.45
CA ARG A 504 33.89 21.41 -5.10
C ARG A 504 32.98 22.27 -4.23
N PHE A 505 33.01 21.98 -2.93
CA PHE A 505 32.73 22.94 -1.85
C PHE A 505 33.16 24.36 -2.25
N MET A 506 32.24 25.32 -2.25
CA MET A 506 32.33 26.66 -1.64
C MET A 506 30.99 27.41 -1.85
N SER A 507 30.40 27.86 -0.73
CA SER A 507 29.58 29.07 -0.51
C SER A 507 28.82 29.75 -1.66
N GLY A 508 27.52 30.01 -1.43
CA GLY A 508 26.86 31.26 -1.82
C GLY A 508 25.80 31.16 -2.93
N LEU A 509 24.61 31.67 -2.61
CA LEU A 509 23.45 32.09 -3.41
C LEU A 509 23.60 32.18 -4.95
N ASP A 510 22.62 31.66 -5.69
CA ASP A 510 21.56 32.46 -6.35
C ASP A 510 20.63 31.53 -7.18
N VAL A 511 19.32 31.78 -7.08
CA VAL A 511 18.26 31.07 -7.81
C VAL A 511 17.75 32.02 -8.89
N ASP A 512 18.01 31.70 -10.16
CA ASP A 512 17.29 32.31 -11.28
C ASP A 512 16.38 31.26 -11.92
N VAL A 513 15.10 31.61 -11.96
CA VAL A 513 13.98 30.87 -12.53
C VAL A 513 13.68 31.49 -13.88
N ASP A 514 13.92 30.76 -14.97
CA ASP A 514 13.36 31.12 -16.27
C ASP A 514 12.30 30.09 -16.69
N VAL A 515 11.05 30.53 -16.52
CA VAL A 515 9.84 29.98 -17.14
C VAL A 515 9.75 30.57 -18.55
N GLU A 516 9.70 29.74 -19.58
CA GLU A 516 9.23 30.19 -20.89
C GLU A 516 8.04 29.36 -21.35
N MET A 517 6.89 30.05 -21.41
CA MET A 517 5.62 29.60 -21.97
C MET A 517 5.73 29.44 -23.49
N ARG A 518 5.15 28.36 -24.02
CA ARG A 518 4.36 28.39 -25.26
C ARG A 518 3.22 27.40 -25.20
#